data_AF-A0A317K9X3-F1
#
_entry.id   AF-A0A317K9X3-F1
#
_cell.length_a   1.000
_cell.length_b   1.000
_cell.length_c   1.000
_cell.angle_alpha   90.00
_cell.angle_beta   90.00
_cell.angle_gamma   90.00
#
_symmetry.space_group_name_H-M   'P 1'
#
loop_
_entity.id
_entity.type
_entity.pdbx_description
1 polymer ?
#
loop_
_entity_poly.entity_id
_entity_poly.type
_entity_poly.pdbx_seq_one_letter_code
_entity_poly.pdbx_strand_id
1 'polypeptide(L)'
;MENLDVDIDALRRGAAELEQARESVRQTFEGFQAAVAGYAAAFGGDDIGSLLGIAHQACVDALTECLSTNIEELTSYADGLHQMADGYRAVEEDVTASFRSMLGALGG
;
A
#
# COMPACT_ATOMS: atom_id res chain seq x y z
N MET A 1 32.57 2.43 -6.94
CA MET A 1 31.30 2.64 -6.23
C MET A 1 30.55 3.67 -7.06
N GLU A 2 29.44 3.29 -7.64
CA GLU A 2 28.62 4.18 -8.47
C GLU A 2 27.96 5.23 -7.55
N ASN A 3 27.88 6.49 -7.97
CA ASN A 3 27.19 7.51 -7.19
C ASN A 3 25.70 7.16 -7.14
N LEU A 4 25.14 7.08 -5.94
CA LEU A 4 23.72 6.91 -5.75
C LEU A 4 23.03 8.26 -6.00
N ASP A 5 22.25 8.35 -7.07
CA ASP A 5 21.38 9.49 -7.38
C ASP A 5 19.94 9.09 -7.08
N VAL A 6 19.27 9.85 -6.20
CA VAL A 6 17.92 9.55 -5.72
C VAL A 6 16.99 10.70 -6.07
N ASP A 7 15.99 10.42 -6.91
CA ASP A 7 14.88 11.34 -7.15
C ASP A 7 13.85 11.23 -6.01
N ILE A 8 13.99 12.11 -5.00
CA ILE A 8 13.09 12.19 -3.84
C ILE A 8 11.64 12.49 -4.27
N ASP A 9 11.46 13.30 -5.31
CA ASP A 9 10.12 13.63 -5.80
C ASP A 9 9.48 12.43 -6.50
N ALA A 10 10.26 11.61 -7.21
CA ALA A 10 9.77 10.34 -7.75
C ALA A 10 9.35 9.37 -6.65
N LEU A 11 10.09 9.28 -5.53
CA LEU A 11 9.68 8.45 -4.39
C LEU A 11 8.32 8.89 -3.82
N ARG A 12 8.13 10.20 -3.63
CA ARG A 12 6.88 10.78 -3.13
C ARG A 12 5.71 10.58 -4.09
N ARG A 13 5.95 10.74 -5.40
CA ARG A 13 4.94 10.44 -6.43
C ARG A 13 4.54 8.97 -6.41
N GLY A 14 5.52 8.06 -6.36
CA GLY A 14 5.28 6.62 -6.29
C GLY A 14 4.47 6.23 -5.05
N ALA A 15 4.75 6.83 -3.88
CA ALA A 15 3.97 6.62 -2.68
C ALA A 15 2.49 7.05 -2.85
N ALA A 16 2.25 8.23 -3.42
CA ALA A 16 0.91 8.73 -3.69
C ALA A 16 0.15 7.85 -4.71
N GLU A 17 0.84 7.35 -5.74
CA GLU A 17 0.26 6.43 -6.72
C GLU A 17 -0.14 5.10 -6.07
N LEU A 18 0.67 4.55 -5.16
CA LEU A 18 0.35 3.35 -4.39
C LEU A 18 -0.86 3.56 -3.47
N GLU A 19 -0.94 4.70 -2.78
CA GLU A 19 -2.09 5.05 -1.94
C GLU A 19 -3.38 5.14 -2.77
N GLN A 20 -3.31 5.73 -3.95
CA GLN A 20 -4.44 5.81 -4.87
C GLN A 20 -4.85 4.42 -5.39
N ALA A 21 -3.87 3.58 -5.75
CA ALA A 21 -4.13 2.22 -6.19
C ALA A 21 -4.79 1.39 -5.08
N ARG A 22 -4.28 1.49 -3.85
CA ARG A 22 -4.86 0.86 -2.65
C ARG A 22 -6.33 1.25 -2.48
N GLU A 23 -6.62 2.55 -2.57
CA GLU A 23 -7.98 3.05 -2.40
C GLU A 23 -8.94 2.52 -3.49
N SER A 24 -8.48 2.47 -4.74
CA SER A 24 -9.24 1.88 -5.84
C SER A 24 -9.55 0.40 -5.64
N VAL A 25 -8.57 -0.37 -5.17
CA VAL A 25 -8.73 -1.80 -4.86
C VAL A 25 -9.71 -1.98 -3.69
N ARG A 26 -9.56 -1.19 -2.62
CA ARG A 26 -10.44 -1.22 -1.45
C ARG A 26 -11.90 -0.99 -1.84
N GLN A 27 -12.19 0.07 -2.59
CA GLN A 27 -13.55 0.39 -3.04
C GLN A 27 -14.15 -0.72 -3.91
N THR A 28 -13.36 -1.26 -4.84
CA THR A 28 -13.79 -2.36 -5.70
C THR A 28 -14.10 -3.61 -4.88
N PHE A 29 -13.26 -3.91 -3.89
CA PHE A 29 -13.41 -5.07 -3.04
C PHE A 29 -14.63 -4.96 -2.10
N GLU A 30 -14.89 -3.79 -1.54
CA GLU A 30 -16.11 -3.50 -0.77
C GLU A 30 -17.37 -3.70 -1.62
N GLY A 31 -17.35 -3.24 -2.88
CA GLY A 31 -18.44 -3.48 -3.83
C GLY A 31 -18.65 -4.97 -4.13
N PHE A 32 -17.56 -5.72 -4.31
CA PHE A 32 -17.62 -7.18 -4.46
C PHE A 32 -18.24 -7.86 -3.24
N GLN A 33 -17.79 -7.52 -2.02
CA GLN A 33 -18.32 -8.09 -0.79
C GLN A 33 -19.83 -7.82 -0.66
N ALA A 34 -20.28 -6.60 -0.96
CA ALA A 34 -21.69 -6.25 -0.93
C ALA A 34 -22.52 -7.07 -1.94
N ALA A 35 -22.02 -7.24 -3.17
CA ALA A 35 -22.69 -8.04 -4.19
C ALA A 35 -22.78 -9.53 -3.78
N VAL A 36 -21.69 -10.08 -3.24
CA VAL A 36 -21.59 -11.49 -2.90
C VAL A 36 -22.37 -11.84 -1.63
N ALA A 37 -22.46 -10.93 -0.66
CA ALA A 37 -23.35 -11.09 0.50
C ALA A 37 -24.82 -11.30 0.09
N GLY A 38 -25.25 -10.72 -1.03
CA GLY A 38 -26.60 -10.92 -1.58
C GLY A 38 -26.90 -12.36 -2.01
N TYR A 39 -25.87 -13.15 -2.34
CA TYR A 39 -26.01 -14.55 -2.77
C TYR A 39 -25.98 -15.55 -1.61
N ALA A 40 -25.61 -15.13 -0.39
CA ALA A 40 -25.45 -16.04 0.75
C ALA A 40 -26.71 -16.85 1.08
N ALA A 41 -27.90 -16.29 0.82
CA ALA A 41 -29.20 -16.96 1.04
C ALA A 41 -29.80 -17.60 -0.23
N ALA A 42 -29.09 -17.56 -1.37
CA ALA A 42 -29.65 -17.95 -2.67
C ALA A 42 -29.70 -19.47 -2.90
N PHE A 43 -28.99 -20.26 -2.10
CA PHE A 43 -28.75 -21.68 -2.40
C PHE A 43 -29.82 -22.64 -1.89
N GLY A 44 -30.79 -22.17 -1.08
CA GLY A 44 -31.79 -23.03 -0.46
C GLY A 44 -31.28 -23.81 0.75
N GLY A 45 -32.15 -24.58 1.39
CA GLY A 45 -31.88 -25.28 2.67
C GLY A 45 -31.86 -26.80 2.58
N ASP A 46 -31.84 -27.37 1.38
CA ASP A 46 -31.62 -28.81 1.20
C ASP A 46 -30.12 -29.15 1.30
N ASP A 47 -29.78 -30.44 1.17
CA ASP A 47 -28.39 -30.91 1.30
C ASP A 47 -27.48 -30.27 0.24
N ILE A 48 -27.99 -30.07 -0.99
CA ILE A 48 -27.25 -29.44 -2.09
C ILE A 48 -27.03 -27.96 -1.80
N GLY A 49 -28.09 -27.25 -1.39
CA GLY A 49 -28.04 -25.84 -1.03
C GLY A 49 -27.07 -25.56 0.13
N SER A 50 -27.05 -26.45 1.12
CA SER A 50 -26.12 -26.38 2.25
C SER A 50 -24.66 -26.53 1.80
N LEU A 51 -24.36 -27.49 0.91
CA LEU A 51 -23.01 -27.67 0.34
C LEU A 51 -22.58 -26.47 -0.50
N LEU A 52 -23.49 -25.90 -1.29
CA LEU A 52 -23.24 -24.68 -2.07
C LEU A 52 -22.97 -23.48 -1.17
N GLY A 53 -23.70 -23.32 -0.07
CA GLY A 53 -23.45 -22.28 0.93
C GLY A 53 -22.05 -22.38 1.55
N ILE A 54 -21.61 -23.60 1.88
CA ILE A 54 -20.24 -23.85 2.39
C ILE A 54 -19.19 -23.50 1.35
N ALA A 55 -19.36 -23.97 0.11
CA ALA A 55 -18.41 -23.69 -0.97
C ALA A 55 -18.32 -22.18 -1.28
N HIS A 56 -19.47 -21.51 -1.29
CA HIS A 56 -19.55 -20.06 -1.44
C HIS A 56 -18.76 -19.34 -0.34
N GLN A 57 -19.00 -19.68 0.93
CA GLN A 57 -18.29 -19.06 2.06
C GLN A 57 -16.78 -19.28 1.97
N ALA A 58 -16.33 -20.49 1.66
CA ALA A 58 -14.90 -20.80 1.52
C ALA A 58 -14.22 -19.95 0.43
N CYS A 59 -14.89 -19.73 -0.71
CA CYS A 59 -14.38 -18.87 -1.77
C CYS A 59 -14.34 -17.39 -1.36
N VAL A 60 -15.36 -16.91 -0.64
CA VAL A 60 -15.42 -15.53 -0.13
C VAL A 60 -14.32 -15.27 0.89
N ASP A 61 -14.10 -16.21 1.81
CA ASP A 61 -13.08 -16.10 2.85
C ASP A 61 -11.68 -16.07 2.24
N ALA A 62 -11.37 -17.00 1.33
CA ALA A 62 -10.07 -17.06 0.66
C ALA A 62 -9.77 -15.79 -0.14
N LEU A 63 -10.76 -15.25 -0.85
CA LEU A 63 -10.60 -14.01 -1.59
C LEU A 63 -10.44 -12.81 -0.66
N THR A 64 -11.17 -12.80 0.46
CA THR A 64 -11.09 -11.73 1.46
C THR A 64 -9.71 -11.68 2.09
N GLU A 65 -9.18 -12.81 2.54
CA GLU A 65 -7.83 -12.90 3.09
C GLU A 65 -6.77 -12.39 2.10
N CYS A 66 -6.86 -12.84 0.84
CA CYS A 66 -5.92 -12.46 -0.22
C CYS A 66 -5.93 -10.94 -0.48
N LEU A 67 -7.11 -10.35 -0.64
CA LEU A 67 -7.23 -8.94 -0.97
C LEU A 67 -6.94 -8.03 0.22
N SER A 68 -7.35 -8.41 1.43
CA SER A 68 -7.01 -7.66 2.66
C SER A 68 -5.49 -7.60 2.86
N THR A 69 -4.79 -8.74 2.71
CA THR A 69 -3.32 -8.78 2.82
C THR A 69 -2.66 -7.88 1.77
N ASN A 70 -3.12 -7.93 0.52
CA ASN A 70 -2.54 -7.09 -0.53
C ASN A 70 -2.79 -5.58 -0.30
N ILE A 71 -3.94 -5.20 0.26
CA ILE A 71 -4.24 -3.80 0.61
C ILE A 71 -3.30 -3.30 1.72
N GLU A 72 -2.99 -4.14 2.70
CA GLU A 72 -2.04 -3.85 3.77
C GLU A 72 -0.62 -3.69 3.22
N GLU A 73 -0.18 -4.59 2.34
CA GLU A 73 1.13 -4.53 1.69
C GLU A 73 1.31 -3.24 0.86
N LEU A 74 0.29 -2.81 0.11
CA LEU A 74 0.33 -1.54 -0.62
C LEU A 74 0.52 -0.34 0.32
N THR A 75 -0.05 -0.40 1.52
CA THR A 75 0.17 0.63 2.55
C THR A 75 1.62 0.60 3.03
N SER A 76 2.14 -0.58 3.35
CA SER A 76 3.53 -0.74 3.78
C SER A 76 4.53 -0.25 2.74
N TYR A 77 4.25 -0.48 1.45
CA TYR A 77 5.11 0.02 0.36
C TYR A 77 5.07 1.54 0.23
N ALA A 78 3.88 2.16 0.31
CA ALA A 78 3.75 3.61 0.29
C ALA A 78 4.48 4.25 1.49
N ASP A 79 4.30 3.71 2.68
CA ASP A 79 4.99 4.16 3.90
C ASP A 79 6.51 4.03 3.77
N GLY A 80 6.98 2.93 3.19
CA GLY A 80 8.40 2.71 2.91
C GLY A 80 8.98 3.77 1.97
N LEU A 81 8.26 4.14 0.90
CA LEU A 81 8.68 5.19 -0.02
C LEU A 81 8.72 6.58 0.63
N HIS A 82 7.74 6.91 1.48
CA HIS A 82 7.75 8.15 2.27
C HIS A 82 8.95 8.19 3.22
N GLN A 83 9.19 7.10 3.96
CA GLN A 83 10.33 7.00 4.88
C GLN A 83 11.68 7.13 4.15
N MET A 84 11.82 6.52 2.96
CA MET A 84 13.00 6.70 2.13
C MET A 84 13.16 8.15 1.69
N ALA A 85 12.10 8.78 1.18
CA ALA A 85 12.12 10.17 0.73
C ALA A 85 12.53 11.13 1.86
N ASP A 86 11.99 10.94 3.05
CA ASP A 86 12.31 11.76 4.23
C ASP A 86 13.74 11.49 4.73
N GLY A 87 14.18 10.23 4.70
CA GLY A 87 15.55 9.85 5.05
C GLY A 87 16.59 10.48 4.14
N TYR A 88 16.40 10.42 2.81
CA TYR A 88 17.33 11.05 1.87
C TYR A 88 17.34 12.57 2.01
N ARG A 89 16.19 13.20 2.20
CA ARG A 89 16.12 14.66 2.42
C ARG A 89 16.87 15.10 3.67
N ALA A 90 16.71 14.38 4.77
CA ALA A 90 17.42 14.67 6.01
C ALA A 90 18.95 14.59 5.82
N VAL A 91 19.43 13.59 5.10
CA VAL A 91 20.86 13.45 4.77
C VAL A 91 21.35 14.63 3.92
N GLU A 92 20.60 15.02 2.89
CA GLU A 92 20.97 16.17 2.05
C GLU A 92 21.02 17.49 2.84
N GLU A 93 20.06 17.71 3.73
CA GLU A 93 19.99 18.88 4.60
C GLU A 93 21.17 18.92 5.58
N ASP A 94 21.50 17.80 6.22
CA ASP A 94 22.62 17.67 7.15
C ASP A 94 23.98 17.90 6.46
N VAL A 95 24.16 17.33 5.25
CA VAL A 95 25.36 17.55 4.44
C VAL A 95 25.48 19.02 4.06
N THR A 96 24.39 19.63 3.59
CA THR A 96 24.36 21.05 3.22
C THR A 96 24.66 21.95 4.43
N ALA A 97 24.09 21.66 5.59
CA ALA A 97 24.34 22.39 6.84
C ALA A 97 25.81 22.26 7.28
N SER A 98 26.38 21.06 7.18
CA SER A 98 27.78 20.79 7.50
C SER A 98 28.73 21.57 6.59
N PHE A 99 28.49 21.59 5.28
CA PHE A 99 29.29 22.37 4.34
C PHE A 99 29.17 23.87 4.60
N ARG A 100 27.96 24.40 4.86
CA ARG A 100 27.77 25.82 5.23
C ARG A 100 28.54 26.19 6.49
N SER A 101 28.53 25.31 7.50
CA SER A 101 29.27 25.50 8.75
C SER A 101 30.78 25.54 8.50
N MET A 102 31.32 24.60 7.72
CA MET A 102 32.73 24.58 7.35
C MET A 102 33.15 25.81 6.55
N LEU A 103 32.33 26.24 5.57
CA LEU A 103 32.57 27.46 4.81
C LEU A 103 32.62 28.70 5.72
N GLY A 104 31.67 28.84 6.66
CA GLY A 104 31.70 29.92 7.64
C GLY A 104 32.92 29.87 8.57
N ALA A 105 33.34 28.66 8.99
CA ALA A 105 34.53 28.47 9.82
C ALA A 105 35.85 28.79 9.10
N LEU A 106 35.89 28.59 7.78
CA LEU A 106 37.03 28.89 6.92
C LEU A 106 37.10 30.36 6.48
N GLY A 107 36.22 31.22 7.02
CA GLY A 107 36.20 32.64 6.71
C GLY A 107 35.48 32.99 5.42
N GLY A 108 34.48 32.18 5.03
CA GLY A 108 33.46 32.62 4.07
C GLY A 108 32.81 33.93 4.47
#